data_AF-A0A534LHD3-F1
#
_entry.id   AF-A0A534LHD3-F1
#
_cell.length_a   1.000
_cell.length_b   1.000
_cell.length_c   1.000
_cell.angle_alpha   90.00
_cell.angle_beta   90.00
_cell.angle_gamma   90.00
#
_symmetry.space_group_name_H-M   'P 1'
#
loop_
_entity.id
_entity.type
_entity.pdbx_description
1 polymer ?
#
loop_
_entity_poly.entity_id
_entity_poly.type
_entity_poly.pdbx_seq_one_letter_code
_entity_poly.pdbx_strand_id
1 'polypeptide(L)'
;MGLAKMLKILNRMFTKGDKAGAAEFSWSTMYVGGMHFQDNYNYDIERVKRCVIHYATPDGKVIPFCAYNTGPNFREEIEKKFAVPIEEWRGRHA
;
A
#
# COMPACT_ATOMS: atom_id res chain seq x y z
N MET A 1 -0.89 10.10 -24.65
CA MET A 1 -0.68 11.53 -24.32
C MET A 1 0.53 12.02 -25.11
N GLY A 2 0.42 13.16 -25.83
CA GLY A 2 1.55 13.69 -26.58
C GLY A 2 2.60 14.39 -25.70
N LEU A 3 3.86 14.44 -26.16
CA LEU A 3 5.01 15.01 -25.44
C LEU A 3 4.77 16.46 -24.98
N ALA A 4 4.24 17.32 -25.85
CA ALA A 4 3.97 18.73 -25.52
C ALA A 4 2.97 18.89 -24.35
N LYS A 5 1.96 18.01 -24.29
CA LYS A 5 0.98 18.01 -23.19
C LYS A 5 1.64 17.57 -21.87
N MET A 6 2.47 16.52 -21.91
CA MET A 6 3.20 16.03 -20.74
C MET A 6 4.13 17.11 -20.16
N LEU A 7 4.91 17.79 -21.00
CA LEU A 7 5.81 18.86 -20.56
C LEU A 7 5.06 20.04 -19.92
N LYS A 8 3.88 20.40 -20.45
CA LYS A 8 3.03 21.46 -19.87
C LYS A 8 2.53 21.10 -18.47
N ILE A 9 2.11 19.85 -18.28
CA ILE A 9 1.64 19.33 -16.98
C ILE A 9 2.79 19.35 -15.97
N LEU A 10 3.97 18.83 -16.35
CA LEU A 10 5.16 18.84 -15.49
C LEU A 10 5.58 20.27 -15.11
N ASN A 11 5.68 21.18 -16.08
CA ASN A 11 6.05 22.57 -15.80
C ASN A 11 5.09 23.23 -14.82
N ARG A 12 3.77 23.05 -15.00
CA ARG A 12 2.77 23.60 -14.09
C ARG A 12 2.90 23.03 -12.68
N MET A 13 3.11 21.72 -12.55
CA MET A 13 3.28 21.04 -11.27
C MET A 13 4.43 21.64 -10.46
N PHE A 14 5.59 21.85 -11.10
CA PHE A 14 6.79 22.36 -10.42
C PHE A 14 6.82 23.89 -10.22
N THR A 15 6.12 24.67 -11.04
CA THR A 15 6.21 26.15 -11.00
C THR A 15 5.06 26.83 -10.27
N LYS A 16 3.82 26.34 -10.41
CA LYS A 16 2.65 26.99 -9.79
C LYS A 16 2.33 26.48 -8.39
N GLY A 17 2.67 25.22 -8.08
CA GLY A 17 2.38 24.61 -6.78
C GLY A 17 0.89 24.61 -6.41
N ASP A 18 -0.02 24.67 -7.39
CA ASP A 18 -1.47 24.73 -7.15
C ASP A 18 -2.12 23.33 -7.16
N LYS A 19 -3.19 23.16 -6.37
CA LYS A 19 -3.92 21.88 -6.24
C LYS A 19 -4.42 21.35 -7.59
N ALA A 20 -4.80 22.24 -8.50
CA ALA A 20 -5.31 21.85 -9.82
C ALA A 20 -4.21 21.27 -10.71
N GLY A 21 -2.97 21.78 -10.64
CA GLY A 21 -1.80 21.22 -11.31
C GLY A 21 -1.38 19.87 -10.73
N ALA A 22 -1.42 19.72 -9.41
CA ALA A 22 -1.18 18.43 -8.75
C ALA A 22 -2.22 17.39 -9.18
N ALA A 23 -3.51 17.74 -9.19
CA ALA A 23 -4.57 16.87 -9.66
C ALA A 23 -4.39 16.49 -11.15
N GLU A 24 -4.10 17.47 -12.01
CA GLU A 24 -3.87 17.23 -13.44
C GLU A 24 -2.71 16.24 -13.68
N PHE A 25 -1.62 16.37 -12.91
CA PHE A 25 -0.51 15.42 -12.94
C PHE A 25 -0.93 14.02 -12.44
N SER A 26 -1.57 13.93 -11.27
CA SER A 26 -2.00 12.66 -10.68
C SER A 26 -2.96 11.88 -11.57
N TRP A 27 -3.89 12.55 -12.27
CA TRP A 27 -4.83 11.90 -13.17
C TRP A 27 -4.27 11.60 -14.56
N SER A 28 -3.17 12.24 -14.95
CA SER A 28 -2.53 12.05 -16.26
C SER A 28 -1.35 11.08 -16.22
N THR A 29 -0.97 10.59 -15.04
CA THR A 29 0.20 9.72 -14.86
C THR A 29 -0.19 8.44 -14.11
N MET A 30 0.58 7.39 -14.34
CA MET A 30 0.48 6.15 -13.58
C MET A 30 1.80 5.98 -12.83
N TYR A 31 1.74 5.93 -11.51
CA TYR A 31 2.91 5.60 -10.69
C TYR A 31 3.13 4.08 -10.73
N VAL A 32 4.33 3.67 -11.12
CA VAL A 32 4.79 2.29 -11.04
C VAL A 32 5.94 2.26 -10.03
N GLY A 33 5.65 1.78 -8.83
CA GLY A 33 6.63 1.58 -7.77
C GLY A 33 6.97 0.10 -7.60
N GLY A 34 8.21 -0.18 -7.21
CA GLY A 34 8.67 -1.53 -6.87
C GLY A 34 9.53 -1.50 -5.62
N MET A 35 9.38 -2.50 -4.77
CA MET A 35 10.18 -2.67 -3.56
C MET A 35 10.40 -4.16 -3.29
N HIS A 36 11.58 -4.55 -2.83
CA HIS A 36 11.82 -5.93 -2.40
C HIS A 36 11.08 -6.21 -1.08
N PHE A 37 10.67 -7.46 -0.86
CA PHE A 37 10.16 -7.87 0.44
C PHE A 37 11.30 -8.02 1.44
N GLN A 38 11.00 -7.73 2.71
CA GLN A 38 11.95 -7.96 3.80
C GLN A 38 11.81 -9.39 4.32
N ASP A 39 12.94 -9.98 4.66
CA ASP A 39 13.10 -11.29 5.27
C ASP A 39 13.85 -11.18 6.60
N ASN A 40 14.15 -12.32 7.23
CA ASN A 40 14.81 -12.35 8.53
C ASN A 40 16.27 -11.87 8.52
N TYR A 41 16.91 -11.76 7.36
CA TYR A 41 18.30 -11.32 7.22
C TYR A 41 18.43 -9.82 6.94
N ASN A 42 17.38 -9.15 6.44
CA ASN A 42 17.41 -7.75 6.04
C ASN A 42 16.26 -6.90 6.65
N TYR A 43 15.69 -7.35 7.77
CA TYR A 43 14.55 -6.69 8.39
C TYR A 43 14.93 -5.33 9.01
N ASP A 44 14.43 -4.25 8.42
CA ASP A 44 14.58 -2.87 8.87
C ASP A 44 13.26 -2.30 9.41
N ILE A 45 13.27 -1.96 10.71
CA ILE A 45 12.13 -1.39 11.44
C ILE A 45 11.80 0.03 10.95
N GLU A 46 12.79 0.84 10.57
CA GLU A 46 12.52 2.20 10.07
C GLU A 46 11.78 2.18 8.74
N ARG A 47 12.06 1.18 7.91
CA ARG A 47 11.29 0.90 6.69
C ARG A 47 9.86 0.45 7.01
N VAL A 48 9.67 -0.38 8.03
CA VAL A 48 8.33 -0.83 8.47
C VAL A 48 7.47 0.34 8.95
N LYS A 49 8.05 1.28 9.71
CA LYS A 49 7.35 2.50 10.19
C LYS A 49 6.82 3.40 9.07
N ARG A 50 7.43 3.32 7.88
CA ARG A 50 7.07 4.12 6.69
C ARG A 50 6.37 3.29 5.61
N CYS A 51 5.89 2.10 5.95
CA CYS A 51 5.19 1.25 4.99
C CYS A 51 3.95 1.95 4.44
N VAL A 52 3.62 1.70 3.18
CA VAL A 52 2.39 2.20 2.53
C VAL A 52 1.38 1.08 2.25
N ILE A 53 1.73 -0.16 2.60
CA ILE A 53 0.89 -1.34 2.43
C ILE A 53 0.57 -1.90 3.81
N HIS A 54 -0.70 -1.97 4.16
CA HIS A 54 -1.15 -2.38 5.50
C HIS A 54 -2.29 -3.39 5.42
N TYR A 55 -2.37 -4.23 6.45
CA TYR A 55 -3.51 -5.11 6.71
C TYR A 55 -4.35 -4.54 7.85
N ALA A 56 -5.64 -4.34 7.58
CA ALA A 56 -6.62 -4.06 8.62
C ALA A 56 -7.11 -5.38 9.22
N THR A 57 -7.15 -5.47 10.55
CA THR A 57 -7.63 -6.66 11.27
C THR A 57 -9.04 -6.43 11.84
N PRO A 58 -9.83 -7.49 12.08
CA PRO A 58 -11.18 -7.35 12.64
C PRO A 58 -11.24 -6.70 14.04
N ASP A 59 -10.15 -6.74 14.82
CA ASP A 59 -10.03 -6.02 16.09
C ASP A 59 -9.50 -4.58 15.94
N GLY A 60 -9.51 -4.02 14.73
CA GLY A 60 -9.25 -2.61 14.46
C GLY A 60 -7.77 -2.23 14.44
N LYS A 61 -6.85 -3.20 14.37
CA LYS A 61 -5.43 -2.91 14.19
C LYS A 61 -5.12 -2.68 12.71
N VAL A 62 -4.14 -1.81 12.45
CA VAL A 62 -3.57 -1.60 11.11
C VAL A 62 -2.09 -2.00 11.17
N ILE A 63 -1.75 -3.08 10.50
CA ILE A 63 -0.43 -3.71 10.61
C ILE A 63 0.32 -3.56 9.28
N PRO A 64 1.54 -2.99 9.26
CA PRO A 64 2.38 -2.92 8.06
C PRO A 64 2.62 -4.30 7.43
N PHE A 65 2.72 -4.35 6.10
CA PHE A 65 2.87 -5.61 5.35
C PHE A 65 3.98 -6.50 5.88
N CYS A 66 5.18 -5.95 6.06
CA CYS A 66 6.34 -6.72 6.52
C CYS A 66 6.16 -7.21 7.96
N ALA A 67 5.53 -6.45 8.85
CA ALA A 67 5.28 -6.89 10.22
C ALA A 67 4.18 -7.97 10.28
N TYR A 68 3.22 -7.92 9.36
CA TYR A 68 2.17 -8.94 9.24
C TYR A 68 2.74 -10.27 8.74
N ASN A 69 3.61 -10.26 7.73
CA ASN A 69 4.06 -11.47 7.03
C ASN A 69 5.46 -11.98 7.39
N THR A 70 6.32 -11.13 7.94
CA THR A 70 7.74 -11.42 8.20
C THR A 70 8.16 -10.79 9.55
N GLY A 71 9.40 -11.02 10.00
CA GLY A 71 9.93 -10.47 11.25
C GLY A 71 9.08 -10.93 12.43
N PRO A 72 8.26 -10.06 13.06
CA PRO A 72 7.28 -10.45 14.08
C PRO A 72 6.21 -11.43 13.61
N ASN A 73 5.85 -11.43 12.32
CA ASN A 73 4.84 -12.30 11.70
C ASN A 73 3.50 -12.37 12.46
N PHE A 74 2.79 -11.23 12.55
CA PHE A 74 1.49 -11.16 13.22
C PHE A 74 0.35 -11.92 12.51
N ARG A 75 0.56 -12.39 11.27
CA ARG A 75 -0.43 -13.12 10.49
C ARG A 75 -0.97 -14.32 11.26
N GLU A 76 -0.11 -15.14 11.85
CA GLU A 76 -0.53 -16.38 12.49
C GLU A 76 -1.47 -16.15 13.68
N GLU A 77 -1.18 -15.16 14.52
CA GLU A 77 -2.03 -14.79 15.66
C GLU A 77 -3.39 -14.31 15.18
N ILE A 78 -3.42 -13.44 14.17
CA ILE A 78 -4.63 -12.85 13.62
C ILE A 78 -5.48 -13.92 12.92
N GLU A 79 -4.89 -14.78 12.11
CA GLU A 79 -5.61 -15.84 11.41
C GLU A 79 -6.18 -16.87 12.38
N LYS A 80 -5.43 -17.29 13.42
CA LYS A 80 -5.96 -18.18 14.46
C LYS A 80 -7.18 -17.60 15.18
N LYS A 81 -7.21 -16.27 15.35
CA LYS A 81 -8.29 -15.59 16.07
C LYS A 81 -9.53 -15.32 15.23
N PHE A 82 -9.37 -15.08 13.93
CA PHE A 82 -10.44 -14.54 13.09
C PHE A 82 -10.72 -15.27 11.79
N ALA A 83 -9.84 -16.17 11.34
CA ALA A 83 -10.08 -16.91 10.12
C ALA A 83 -11.29 -17.84 10.31
N VAL A 84 -12.12 -17.92 9.27
CA VAL A 84 -13.25 -18.85 9.19
C VAL A 84 -13.01 -19.85 8.07
N PRO A 85 -13.47 -21.10 8.18
CA PRO A 85 -13.41 -22.05 7.08
C PRO A 85 -14.06 -21.50 5.81
N ILE A 86 -13.52 -21.86 4.65
CA ILE A 86 -14.01 -21.35 3.36
C ILE A 86 -15.48 -21.68 3.11
N GLU A 87 -15.94 -22.86 3.53
CA GLU A 87 -17.34 -23.28 3.40
C GLU A 87 -18.28 -22.43 4.26
N GLU A 88 -17.87 -22.08 5.48
CA GLU A 88 -18.62 -21.19 6.37
C GLU A 88 -18.71 -19.77 5.77
N TRP A 89 -17.60 -19.26 5.23
CA TRP A 89 -17.59 -17.95 4.58
C TRP A 89 -18.52 -17.89 3.36
N ARG A 90 -18.48 -18.92 2.50
CA ARG A 90 -19.35 -19.05 1.32
C ARG A 90 -20.82 -19.09 1.71
N GLY A 91 -21.19 -19.88 2.72
CA GLY A 91 -22.58 -19.94 3.18
C GLY A 91 -23.16 -18.62 3.69
N ARG A 92 -22.32 -17.63 4.04
CA ARG A 92 -22.75 -16.30 4.49
C ARG A 92 -22.79 -15.24 3.40
N HIS A 93 -22.07 -15.43 2.29
CA HIS A 93 -21.78 -14.35 1.32
C HIS A 93 -21.92 -14.75 -0.16
N ALA A 94 -22.11 -16.04 -0.47
CA ALA A 94 -22.43 -16.53 -1.82
C ALA A 94 -23.95 -16.66 -1.99
#